data_AF-A0A380JZR3-F1
#
_entry.id   AF-A0A380JZR3-F1
#
_cell.length_a   1.000
_cell.length_b   1.000
_cell.length_c   1.000
_cell.angle_alpha   90.00
_cell.angle_beta   90.00
_cell.angle_gamma   90.00
#
_symmetry.space_group_name_H-M   'P 1'
#
loop_
_entity.id
_entity.type
_entity.pdbx_description
1 polymer ?
#
loop_
_entity_poly.entity_id
_entity_poly.type
_entity_poly.pdbx_seq_one_letter_code
_entity_poly.pdbx_strand_id
1 'polypeptide(L)'
;MEKYEVRELLRKLKRLVKLDRYTLVYRMGRKIPVSKSMLKSLVAKLTISEFKKRELDRDGSGDFVYVFIIKNEAENFYIKFKFINENEVELVKFISFHP
;
A
#
# COMPACT_ATOMS: atom_id res chain seq x y z
N MET A 1 -16.18 4.87 0.93
CA MET A 1 -15.32 5.70 0.09
C MET A 1 -15.89 5.64 -1.30
N GLU A 2 -16.16 6.81 -1.87
CA GLU A 2 -16.63 6.95 -3.23
C GLU A 2 -15.55 6.52 -4.24
N LYS A 3 -15.96 6.06 -5.41
CA LYS A 3 -15.02 5.61 -6.46
C LYS A 3 -14.00 6.70 -6.83
N TYR A 4 -14.41 7.96 -6.79
CA TYR A 4 -13.54 9.10 -7.04
C TYR A 4 -12.41 9.21 -5.99
N GLU A 5 -12.73 9.07 -4.70
CA GLU A 5 -11.74 9.11 -3.62
C GLU A 5 -10.71 7.99 -3.76
N VAL A 6 -11.14 6.80 -4.17
CA VAL A 6 -10.24 5.66 -4.41
C VAL A 6 -9.31 5.92 -5.61
N ARG A 7 -9.77 6.63 -6.64
CA ARG A 7 -8.92 7.04 -7.77
C ARG A 7 -7.83 8.01 -7.34
N GLU A 8 -8.17 9.01 -6.52
CA GLU A 8 -7.20 9.97 -5.98
C GLU A 8 -6.17 9.30 -5.06
N LEU A 9 -6.65 8.43 -4.16
CA LEU A 9 -5.82 7.57 -3.33
C LEU A 9 -4.80 6.77 -4.17
N LEU A 10 -5.27 6.12 -5.23
CA LEU A 10 -4.44 5.30 -6.10
C LEU A 10 -3.44 6.13 -6.90
N ARG A 11 -3.85 7.30 -7.42
CA ARG A 11 -2.95 8.25 -8.08
C ARG A 11 -1.82 8.69 -7.15
N LYS A 12 -2.16 9.04 -5.92
CA LYS A 12 -1.21 9.43 -4.88
C LYS A 12 -0.23 8.30 -4.54
N LEU A 13 -0.73 7.08 -4.32
CA LEU A 13 0.09 5.89 -4.09
C LEU A 13 1.10 5.68 -5.22
N LYS A 14 0.62 5.65 -6.47
CA LYS A 14 1.48 5.45 -7.66
C LYS A 14 2.55 6.53 -7.78
N ARG A 15 2.19 7.80 -7.55
CA ARG A 15 3.14 8.93 -7.59
C ARG A 15 4.26 8.76 -6.56
N LEU A 16 3.92 8.49 -5.30
CA LEU A 16 4.92 8.37 -4.22
C LEU A 16 5.84 7.16 -4.43
N VAL A 17 5.29 6.02 -4.86
CA VAL A 17 6.10 4.83 -5.17
C VAL A 17 7.02 5.06 -6.38
N LYS A 18 6.56 5.77 -7.41
CA LYS A 18 7.39 6.16 -8.56
C LYS A 18 8.57 7.05 -8.14
N LEU A 19 8.37 7.91 -7.15
CA LEU A 19 9.40 8.82 -6.60
C LEU A 19 10.28 8.18 -5.52
N ASP A 20 10.18 6.86 -5.30
CA ASP A 20 10.90 6.17 -4.21
C ASP A 20 10.57 6.70 -2.80
N ARG A 21 9.42 7.37 -2.63
CA ARG A 21 8.93 7.91 -1.35
C ARG A 21 8.09 6.88 -0.61
N TYR A 22 8.72 5.78 -0.22
CA TYR A 22 8.05 4.73 0.53
C TYR A 22 9.00 3.98 1.46
N THR A 23 8.44 3.42 2.52
CA THR A 23 9.12 2.52 3.45
C THR A 23 8.39 1.18 3.53
N LEU A 24 9.15 0.13 3.80
CA LEU A 24 8.63 -1.22 4.01
C LEU A 24 8.83 -1.57 5.48
N VAL A 25 7.76 -1.93 6.17
CA VAL A 25 7.86 -2.41 7.55
C VAL A 25 8.43 -3.82 7.55
N TYR A 26 9.64 -3.98 8.09
CA TYR A 26 10.23 -5.30 8.33
C TYR A 26 9.66 -5.88 9.62
N ARG A 27 8.92 -6.98 9.51
CA ARG A 27 8.50 -7.76 10.69
C ARG A 27 9.48 -8.91 10.87
N MET A 28 10.23 -8.89 11.98
CA MET A 28 11.11 -10.00 12.36
C MET A 28 10.32 -11.32 12.31
N GLY A 29 10.79 -12.28 11.51
CA GLY A 29 10.20 -13.62 11.40
C GLY A 29 9.04 -13.82 10.42
N ARG A 30 8.54 -12.79 9.71
CA ARG A 30 7.54 -12.98 8.63
C ARG A 30 7.87 -12.16 7.37
N LYS A 31 8.06 -12.91 6.28
CA LYS A 31 8.36 -12.55 4.89
C LYS A 31 8.06 -11.09 4.48
N ILE A 32 9.06 -10.44 3.89
CA ILE A 32 8.89 -9.77 2.60
C ILE A 32 10.08 -10.15 1.68
N PRO A 33 9.94 -11.14 0.79
CA PRO A 33 10.85 -11.33 -0.34
C PRO A 33 10.41 -10.50 -1.56
N VAL A 34 9.64 -9.43 -1.37
CA VAL A 34 9.26 -8.55 -2.48
C VAL A 34 10.37 -7.53 -2.70
N SER A 35 11.08 -7.71 -3.81
CA SER A 35 12.08 -6.75 -4.26
C SER A 35 11.44 -5.38 -4.52
N LYS A 36 12.21 -4.30 -4.40
CA LYS A 36 11.76 -2.95 -4.76
C LYS A 36 11.18 -2.88 -6.18
N SER A 37 11.77 -3.63 -7.12
CA SER A 37 11.30 -3.70 -8.51
C SER A 37 9.93 -4.36 -8.64
N MET A 38 9.70 -5.48 -7.93
CA MET A 38 8.41 -6.15 -7.90
C MET A 38 7.32 -5.27 -7.28
N LEU A 39 7.62 -4.58 -6.17
CA LEU A 39 6.69 -3.64 -5.55
C LEU A 39 6.28 -2.52 -6.51
N LYS A 40 7.25 -1.86 -7.16
CA LYS A 40 6.97 -0.80 -8.13
C LYS A 40 6.11 -1.30 -9.29
N SER A 41 6.42 -2.48 -9.81
CA SER A 41 5.67 -3.12 -10.90
C SER A 41 4.22 -3.41 -10.51
N LEU A 42 4.00 -4.00 -9.33
CA LEU A 42 2.66 -4.30 -8.83
C LEU A 42 1.85 -3.03 -8.57
N VAL A 43 2.42 -2.05 -7.87
CA VAL A 43 1.73 -0.78 -7.59
C VAL A 43 1.38 -0.04 -8.88
N ALA A 44 2.24 -0.05 -9.90
CA ALA A 44 1.96 0.57 -11.19
C ALA A 44 0.74 -0.06 -11.88
N LYS A 45 0.55 -1.38 -11.73
CA LYS A 45 -0.54 -2.15 -12.35
C LYS A 45 -1.85 -2.12 -11.56
N LEU A 46 -1.84 -1.71 -10.28
CA LEU A 46 -3.06 -1.59 -9.49
C LEU A 46 -4.11 -0.70 -10.18
N THR A 47 -5.35 -1.10 -10.05
CA THR A 47 -6.54 -0.36 -10.46
C THR A 47 -7.46 -0.20 -9.25
N ILE A 48 -8.58 0.51 -9.45
CA ILE A 48 -9.55 0.72 -8.36
C ILE A 48 -10.34 -0.55 -8.01
N SER A 49 -10.38 -1.58 -8.87
CA SER A 49 -11.09 -2.84 -8.56
C SER A 49 -10.39 -3.66 -7.49
N GLU A 50 -9.09 -3.48 -7.32
CA GLU A 50 -8.32 -4.17 -6.28
C GLU A 50 -8.50 -3.50 -4.91
N PHE A 51 -9.13 -2.31 -4.83
CA PHE A 51 -9.41 -1.67 -3.56
C PHE A 51 -10.43 -2.48 -2.77
N LYS A 52 -10.04 -2.95 -1.58
CA LYS A 52 -10.91 -3.73 -0.70
C LYS A 52 -11.58 -2.88 0.36
N LYS A 53 -10.81 -2.10 1.12
CA LYS A 53 -11.32 -1.30 2.24
C LYS A 53 -10.34 -0.23 2.70
N ARG A 54 -10.89 0.73 3.43
CA ARG A 54 -10.19 1.65 4.34
C ARG A 54 -10.56 1.25 5.77
N GLU A 55 -9.58 1.11 6.64
CA GLU A 55 -9.77 0.83 8.06
C GLU A 55 -8.92 1.78 8.92
N LEU A 56 -9.30 1.98 10.17
CA LEU A 56 -8.46 2.72 11.12
C LEU A 56 -7.23 1.87 11.47
N ASP A 57 -6.09 2.52 11.61
CA ASP A 57 -4.90 1.89 12.13
C ASP A 57 -5.12 1.46 13.57
N ARG A 58 -4.64 0.25 13.90
CA ARG A 58 -4.82 -0.37 15.22
C ARG A 58 -3.78 0.09 16.22
N ASP A 59 -2.78 0.85 15.79
CA ASP A 59 -1.77 1.47 16.66
C ASP A 59 -2.31 2.67 17.45
N GLY A 60 -3.58 3.07 17.23
CA GLY A 60 -4.20 4.18 17.95
C GLY A 60 -3.82 5.56 17.42
N SER A 61 -3.08 5.64 16.30
CA SER A 61 -2.69 6.91 15.67
C SER A 61 -3.87 7.72 15.12
N GLY A 62 -5.02 7.09 14.90
CA GLY A 62 -6.12 7.68 14.14
C GLY A 62 -5.89 7.70 12.62
N ASP A 63 -4.75 7.19 12.15
CA ASP A 63 -4.45 7.08 10.72
C ASP A 63 -5.38 6.08 10.04
N PHE A 64 -5.54 6.24 8.72
CA PHE A 64 -6.21 5.25 7.89
C PHE A 64 -5.19 4.30 7.23
N VAL A 65 -5.50 3.00 7.30
CA VAL A 65 -4.86 1.95 6.52
C VAL A 65 -5.74 1.62 5.33
N TYR A 66 -5.12 1.56 4.16
CA TYR A 66 -5.75 1.17 2.91
C TYR A 66 -5.32 -0.24 2.53
N VAL A 67 -6.30 -1.03 2.08
CA VAL A 67 -6.09 -2.43 1.71
C VAL A 67 -6.47 -2.64 0.26
N PHE A 68 -5.51 -3.10 -0.54
CA PHE A 68 -5.72 -3.62 -1.88
C PHE A 68 -5.47 -5.12 -1.90
N ILE A 69 -6.25 -5.85 -2.70
CA ILE A 69 -6.11 -7.29 -2.90
C ILE A 69 -6.06 -7.56 -4.40
N ILE A 70 -4.92 -8.06 -4.89
CA ILE A 70 -4.77 -8.54 -6.25
C ILE A 70 -5.17 -10.01 -6.26
N LYS A 71 -6.25 -10.33 -6.97
CA LYS A 71 -6.65 -11.73 -7.16
C LYS A 71 -5.71 -12.39 -8.16
N ASN A 72 -5.15 -13.53 -7.80
CA ASN A 72 -4.39 -14.39 -8.69
C ASN A 72 -4.93 -15.82 -8.54
N GLU A 73 -4.69 -16.68 -9.54
CA GLU A 73 -5.23 -18.05 -9.59
C GLU A 73 -4.73 -18.94 -8.45
N ALA A 74 -3.51 -18.68 -7.97
CA ALA A 74 -2.87 -19.47 -6.91
C ALA A 74 -3.07 -18.86 -5.50
N GLU A 75 -2.86 -17.55 -5.32
CA GLU A 75 -2.94 -16.89 -4.01
C GLU A 75 -3.27 -15.39 -4.16
N ASN A 76 -4.02 -14.83 -3.21
CA ASN A 76 -4.46 -13.43 -3.26
C ASN A 76 -3.41 -12.50 -2.69
N PHE A 77 -2.81 -11.65 -3.52
CA PHE A 77 -1.78 -10.74 -3.04
C PHE A 77 -2.36 -9.56 -2.23
N TYR A 78 -1.99 -9.43 -0.96
CA TYR A 78 -2.41 -8.37 -0.06
C TYR A 78 -1.41 -7.21 0.00
N ILE A 79 -1.90 -6.00 -0.25
CA ILE A 79 -1.14 -4.75 -0.12
C ILE A 79 -1.84 -3.89 0.92
N LYS A 80 -1.18 -3.68 2.06
CA LYS A 80 -1.65 -2.81 3.14
C LYS A 80 -0.67 -1.67 3.34
N PHE A 81 -1.17 -0.43 3.31
CA PHE A 81 -0.32 0.75 3.47
C PHE A 81 -1.08 1.89 4.13
N LYS A 82 -0.32 2.86 4.64
CA LYS A 82 -0.83 4.18 5.04
C LYS A 82 0.07 5.28 4.48
N PHE A 83 -0.49 6.49 4.36
CA PHE A 83 0.32 7.68 4.10
C PHE A 83 0.77 8.24 5.44
N ILE A 84 2.04 8.61 5.52
CA ILE A 84 2.61 9.29 6.68
C ILE A 84 3.40 10.50 6.22
N ASN A 85 3.57 11.45 7.13
CA ASN A 85 4.52 12.55 6.98
C ASN A 85 5.67 12.31 7.96
N GLU A 86 6.87 12.16 7.41
CA GLU A 86 8.10 12.01 8.20
C GLU A 86 9.03 13.14 7.79
N ASN A 87 9.44 13.99 8.75
CA ASN A 87 10.29 15.16 8.49
C ASN A 87 9.75 16.05 7.35
N GLU A 88 8.46 16.38 7.39
CA GLU A 88 7.75 17.18 6.36
C GLU A 88 7.70 16.54 4.95
N VAL A 89 8.15 15.30 4.81
CA VAL A 89 8.08 14.54 3.56
C VAL A 89 6.94 13.54 3.64
N GLU A 90 5.98 13.71 2.74
CA GLU A 90 4.92 12.74 2.52
C GLU A 90 5.46 11.45 1.88
N LEU A 91 5.16 10.31 2.49
CA LEU A 91 5.58 9.00 2.02
C LEU A 91 4.57 7.89 2.31
N VAL A 92 4.75 6.76 1.63
CA VAL A 92 3.92 5.57 1.79
C VAL A 92 4.60 4.59 2.73
N LYS A 93 3.97 4.26 3.86
CA LYS A 93 4.42 3.17 4.73
C LYS A 93 3.67 1.90 4.37
N PHE A 94 4.36 0.94 3.75
CA PHE A 94 3.81 -0.40 3.49
C PHE A 94 3.87 -1.23 4.77
N ILE A 95 2.70 -1.53 5.33
CA ILE A 95 2.51 -2.30 6.56
C ILE A 95 2.57 -3.81 6.28
N SER A 96 2.03 -4.22 5.15
CA SER A 96 1.96 -5.62 4.72
C SER A 96 2.02 -5.70 3.21
N PHE A 97 2.86 -6.57 2.68
CA PHE A 97 3.01 -6.79 1.25
C PHE A 97 3.38 -8.27 1.02
N HIS A 98 2.36 -9.12 0.88
CA HIS A 98 2.55 -10.58 0.77
C HIS A 98 1.47 -11.23 -0.11
N PRO A 99 1.78 -12.39 -0.72
CA PRO A 99 0.78 -13.32 -1.25
C PRO A 99 -0.25 -13.74 -0.20
#